data_AF-A0A3N5J402-F1
#
_entry.id   AF-A0A3N5J402-F1
#
_cell.length_a   1.000
_cell.length_b   1.000
_cell.length_c   1.000
_cell.angle_alpha   90.00
_cell.angle_beta   90.00
_cell.angle_gamma   90.00
#
_symmetry.space_group_name_H-M   'P 1'
#
loop_
_entity.id
_entity.type
_entity.pdbx_description
1 polymer ?
#
loop_
_entity_poly.entity_id
_entity_poly.type
_entity_poly.pdbx_seq_one_letter_code
_entity_poly.pdbx_strand_id
1 'polypeptide(L)'
;MRKLISVVLFLAATTGVVSLAYGINYAYFSDRELTRFGDRIKFWSGDTLTGPIRSNDTIAIMGTPCFYDFFISSAGDYWHTTNPDPQYSYPPVFSAPRLEIPPNASHFRQLAIEQGHYFNAGPSMTARVEIREDSLRIWWRLEGTPLDTSQFIDYPLPDSAVVFFNCPLTLFGTVSTNLILGAGGTVGLEDNVRYISADPLTGAAPADHSERFVLIAEGDIKVLNTPANGRENSAGLGNIQTNPDSTDIVLDGIYVALNESFTFAQQNDPDSGYVCQCQPDDRGTIHLYGSLIQKRRGYVHRSTNSSTGYLKQYRYDNSLRRWNFGLWNLRENVAEPAQLDFGDVPLGSVRTDTIHIYNDYIPVDLHIDLPTEPFFCPMEYDTYAFQHDIFVSLTTTDTGFFEDSLRIYNEYYNLWTTIPLRAHIYTPSPASSFILPPSSYNLSAFPNPFNATAKIQFTLPREENAVIEVFNIQGRLVSTLVNNRFPAGAHSVSFNGSNLSSGIYLCRMQAGSFLQNRKLILLK
;
A
#
# COMPACT_ATOMS: atom_id res chain seq x y z
N MET A 1 27.07 -31.88 21.54
CA MET A 1 26.46 -33.01 20.80
C MET A 1 25.99 -32.49 19.45
N ARG A 2 26.69 -32.84 18.37
CA ARG A 2 26.25 -32.54 16.99
C ARG A 2 25.22 -33.60 16.58
N LYS A 3 24.04 -33.20 16.13
CA LYS A 3 23.14 -34.06 15.34
C LYS A 3 22.93 -33.41 13.97
N LEU A 4 23.53 -34.03 12.97
CA LEU A 4 23.28 -33.77 11.55
C LEU A 4 22.15 -34.72 11.09
N ILE A 5 21.13 -34.13 10.48
CA ILE A 5 20.51 -34.49 9.20
C ILE A 5 19.64 -35.76 9.13
N SER A 6 18.35 -35.54 8.94
CA SER A 6 17.60 -36.20 7.86
C SER A 6 17.20 -35.12 6.85
N VAL A 7 17.86 -35.12 5.70
CA VAL A 7 17.47 -34.40 4.50
C VAL A 7 16.28 -35.15 3.93
N VAL A 8 15.09 -34.56 4.03
CA VAL A 8 13.99 -34.89 3.13
C VAL A 8 14.00 -33.80 2.07
N LEU A 9 14.52 -34.16 0.89
CA LEU A 9 14.49 -33.33 -0.29
C LEU A 9 13.04 -33.28 -0.79
N PHE A 10 12.31 -32.23 -0.45
CA PHE A 10 11.21 -31.77 -1.29
C PHE A 10 11.74 -30.55 -2.06
N LEU A 11 11.90 -30.71 -3.37
CA LEU A 11 11.86 -29.58 -4.29
C LEU A 11 10.45 -28.98 -4.19
N ALA A 12 10.25 -28.06 -3.25
CA ALA A 12 9.18 -27.08 -3.32
C ALA A 12 9.88 -25.74 -3.51
N ALA A 13 9.49 -25.03 -4.56
CA ALA A 13 10.11 -23.83 -5.05
C ALA A 13 10.45 -22.83 -3.94
N THR A 14 11.63 -22.22 -4.05
CA THR A 14 11.89 -20.89 -3.51
C THR A 14 10.80 -19.94 -4.01
N THR A 15 9.80 -19.69 -3.19
CA THR A 15 8.85 -18.59 -3.39
C THR A 15 8.65 -17.85 -2.08
N GLY A 16 9.65 -17.04 -1.72
CA GLY A 16 9.36 -15.72 -1.15
C GLY A 16 8.81 -14.81 -2.27
N VAL A 17 7.77 -15.28 -2.95
CA VAL A 17 7.05 -14.47 -3.92
C VAL A 17 6.13 -13.62 -3.07
N VAL A 18 6.44 -12.33 -3.01
CA VAL A 18 5.50 -11.29 -2.65
C VAL A 18 4.20 -11.63 -3.38
N SER A 19 3.17 -12.05 -2.64
CA SER A 19 1.84 -12.29 -3.20
C SER A 19 1.26 -10.92 -3.53
N LEU A 20 1.76 -10.31 -4.60
CA LEU A 20 1.06 -9.25 -5.30
C LEU A 20 -0.20 -9.93 -5.82
N ALA A 21 -1.33 -9.61 -5.20
CA ALA A 21 -2.59 -10.00 -5.76
C ALA A 21 -2.84 -9.04 -6.92
N TYR A 22 -3.17 -9.60 -8.07
CA TYR A 22 -3.60 -8.82 -9.23
C TYR A 22 -5.10 -9.06 -9.50
N GLY A 23 -5.86 -9.28 -8.41
CA GLY A 23 -7.30 -9.50 -8.44
C GLY A 23 -8.09 -8.20 -8.44
N ILE A 24 -9.35 -8.27 -8.87
CA ILE A 24 -10.30 -7.18 -8.65
C ILE A 24 -11.03 -7.43 -7.36
N ASN A 25 -10.93 -6.49 -6.44
CA ASN A 25 -11.62 -6.55 -5.14
C ASN A 25 -12.85 -5.66 -5.03
N TYR A 26 -13.24 -4.96 -6.09
CA TYR A 26 -14.36 -4.02 -6.06
C TYR A 26 -15.48 -4.42 -7.00
N ALA A 27 -16.71 -4.32 -6.53
CA ALA A 27 -17.92 -4.31 -7.36
C ALA A 27 -17.94 -3.07 -8.27
N TYR A 28 -17.43 -1.96 -7.75
CA TYR A 28 -17.38 -0.69 -8.44
C TYR A 28 -16.09 0.05 -8.10
N PHE A 29 -15.41 0.53 -9.13
CA PHE A 29 -14.32 1.48 -8.99
C PHE A 29 -14.36 2.56 -10.05
N SER A 30 -14.20 3.82 -9.62
CA SER A 30 -13.97 4.95 -10.51
C SER A 30 -12.80 5.81 -10.06
N ASP A 31 -11.97 6.26 -11.01
CA ASP A 31 -10.92 7.22 -10.72
C ASP A 31 -11.43 8.67 -10.65
N ARG A 32 -12.48 9.00 -11.42
CA ARG A 32 -13.13 10.33 -11.43
C ARG A 32 -14.64 10.19 -11.47
N GLU A 33 -15.33 10.89 -10.59
CA GLU A 33 -16.80 10.82 -10.47
C GLU A 33 -17.51 11.87 -11.32
N LEU A 34 -16.75 12.79 -11.92
CA LEU A 34 -17.25 13.69 -12.96
C LEU A 34 -17.17 13.05 -14.34
N THR A 35 -18.21 13.26 -15.15
CA THR A 35 -18.20 12.88 -16.56
C THR A 35 -17.15 13.67 -17.34
N ARG A 36 -16.92 13.31 -18.60
CA ARG A 36 -16.00 14.05 -19.50
C ARG A 36 -16.43 15.51 -19.72
N PHE A 37 -17.70 15.84 -19.46
CA PHE A 37 -18.25 17.20 -19.57
C PHE A 37 -18.38 17.91 -18.22
N GLY A 38 -17.91 17.30 -17.13
CA GLY A 38 -17.97 17.88 -15.78
C GLY A 38 -19.32 17.70 -15.08
N ASP A 39 -20.20 16.85 -15.60
CA ASP A 39 -21.46 16.54 -14.93
C ASP A 39 -21.23 15.58 -13.76
N ARG A 40 -22.12 15.66 -12.77
CA ARG A 40 -22.10 14.81 -11.58
C ARG A 40 -23.22 13.77 -11.67
N ILE A 41 -22.86 12.49 -11.73
CA ILE A 41 -23.81 11.37 -11.71
C ILE A 41 -23.89 10.84 -10.27
N LYS A 42 -25.11 10.57 -9.80
CA LYS A 42 -25.37 10.23 -8.40
C LYS A 42 -25.70 8.75 -8.24
N PHE A 43 -25.49 8.19 -7.06
CA PHE A 43 -26.24 7.01 -6.63
C PHE A 43 -27.58 7.46 -6.04
N TRP A 44 -28.66 6.75 -6.38
CA TRP A 44 -30.04 7.14 -6.10
C TRP A 44 -30.72 6.22 -5.06
N SER A 45 -31.81 6.68 -4.43
CA SER A 45 -32.69 5.79 -3.64
C SER A 45 -33.10 4.57 -4.47
N GLY A 46 -32.79 3.37 -3.98
CA GLY A 46 -33.09 2.11 -4.68
C GLY A 46 -31.89 1.50 -5.41
N ASP A 47 -30.78 2.25 -5.57
CA ASP A 47 -29.52 1.63 -5.95
C ASP A 47 -29.05 0.68 -4.84
N THR A 48 -28.66 -0.53 -5.21
CA THR A 48 -28.15 -1.56 -4.30
C THR A 48 -26.79 -2.02 -4.76
N LEU A 49 -25.82 -1.97 -3.85
CA LEU A 49 -24.44 -2.32 -4.12
C LEU A 49 -23.99 -3.36 -3.10
N THR A 50 -23.90 -4.60 -3.58
CA THR A 50 -23.42 -5.77 -2.84
C THR A 50 -21.98 -6.01 -3.26
N GLY A 51 -21.03 -5.69 -2.38
CA GLY A 51 -19.59 -5.83 -2.61
C GLY A 51 -18.83 -4.50 -2.53
N PRO A 52 -17.50 -4.55 -2.44
CA PRO A 52 -16.71 -3.37 -2.08
C PRO A 52 -16.75 -2.29 -3.16
N ILE A 53 -16.86 -1.04 -2.74
CA ILE A 53 -16.99 0.13 -3.60
C ILE A 53 -15.80 1.04 -3.34
N ARG A 54 -15.17 1.51 -4.42
CA ARG A 54 -14.12 2.52 -4.34
C ARG A 54 -14.38 3.68 -5.29
N SER A 55 -14.01 4.88 -4.85
CA SER A 55 -13.76 6.00 -5.75
C SER A 55 -12.50 6.76 -5.33
N ASN A 56 -11.71 7.21 -6.29
CA ASN A 56 -10.63 8.17 -6.00
C ASN A 56 -11.12 9.63 -6.00
N ASP A 57 -12.42 9.87 -6.12
CA ASP A 57 -13.01 11.20 -6.25
C ASP A 57 -14.30 11.30 -5.42
N THR A 58 -14.86 12.51 -5.30
CA THR A 58 -16.08 12.76 -4.53
C THR A 58 -17.29 12.12 -5.20
N ILE A 59 -17.69 10.94 -4.72
CA ILE A 59 -18.96 10.27 -5.08
C ILE A 59 -20.13 11.19 -4.75
N ALA A 60 -21.15 11.16 -5.60
CA ALA A 60 -22.39 11.87 -5.37
C ALA A 60 -23.51 10.91 -4.99
N ILE A 61 -24.26 11.27 -3.95
CA ILE A 61 -25.39 10.49 -3.43
C ILE A 61 -26.63 11.39 -3.40
N MET A 62 -27.78 10.79 -3.69
CA MET A 62 -29.07 11.40 -3.49
C MET A 62 -30.07 10.32 -3.11
N GLY A 63 -30.91 10.57 -2.11
CA GLY A 63 -31.74 9.48 -1.61
C GLY A 63 -31.01 8.63 -0.58
N THR A 64 -31.50 7.41 -0.40
CA THR A 64 -30.97 6.39 0.53
C THR A 64 -30.53 5.16 -0.26
N PRO A 65 -29.45 5.23 -1.08
CA PRO A 65 -28.87 4.02 -1.68
C PRO A 65 -28.34 3.09 -0.58
N CYS A 66 -28.25 1.80 -0.90
CA CYS A 66 -27.77 0.77 0.03
C CYS A 66 -26.41 0.20 -0.41
N PHE A 67 -25.44 0.30 0.48
CA PHE A 67 -24.09 -0.26 0.34
C PHE A 67 -23.91 -1.38 1.37
N TYR A 68 -23.86 -2.63 0.90
CA TYR A 68 -23.84 -3.81 1.75
C TYR A 68 -22.43 -4.31 2.11
N ASP A 69 -21.38 -3.63 1.65
CA ASP A 69 -19.97 -3.94 1.91
C ASP A 69 -19.19 -2.61 2.04
N PHE A 70 -17.86 -2.66 2.11
CA PHE A 70 -17.01 -1.48 2.28
C PHE A 70 -17.27 -0.40 1.22
N PHE A 71 -17.48 0.81 1.70
CA PHE A 71 -17.52 2.02 0.90
C PHE A 71 -16.25 2.83 1.14
N ILE A 72 -15.42 3.02 0.12
CA ILE A 72 -14.11 3.66 0.23
C ILE A 72 -14.02 4.84 -0.74
N SER A 73 -13.57 5.98 -0.24
CA SER A 73 -13.34 7.18 -1.05
C SER A 73 -12.00 7.82 -0.71
N SER A 74 -11.26 8.27 -1.72
CA SER A 74 -10.10 9.14 -1.50
C SER A 74 -10.50 10.59 -1.18
N ALA A 75 -11.74 10.99 -1.46
CA ALA A 75 -12.25 12.27 -1.01
C ALA A 75 -12.53 12.24 0.50
N GLY A 76 -12.49 13.40 1.14
CA GLY A 76 -12.80 13.53 2.57
C GLY A 76 -14.27 13.34 2.92
N ASP A 77 -15.16 13.36 1.92
CA ASP A 77 -16.61 13.19 2.07
C ASP A 77 -17.26 12.84 0.71
N TYR A 78 -18.55 12.51 0.71
CA TYR A 78 -19.40 12.47 -0.48
C TYR A 78 -20.15 13.78 -0.68
N TRP A 79 -20.66 13.98 -1.89
CA TRP A 79 -21.54 15.10 -2.23
C TRP A 79 -23.02 14.70 -2.10
N HIS A 80 -23.87 15.59 -1.60
CA HIS A 80 -25.33 15.40 -1.54
C HIS A 80 -26.11 16.72 -1.72
N THR A 81 -27.34 16.65 -2.24
CA THR A 81 -28.21 17.84 -2.46
C THR A 81 -29.29 18.07 -1.40
N THR A 82 -29.77 17.00 -0.77
CA THR A 82 -30.79 17.01 0.28
C THR A 82 -30.41 15.97 1.33
N ASN A 83 -31.00 16.03 2.53
CA ASN A 83 -30.75 15.05 3.58
C ASN A 83 -31.55 13.78 3.27
N PRO A 84 -30.90 12.75 2.75
CA PRO A 84 -31.04 11.43 3.37
C PRO A 84 -29.67 10.78 3.64
N ASP A 85 -29.65 9.92 4.64
CA ASP A 85 -28.47 9.15 4.99
C ASP A 85 -28.42 7.86 4.14
N PRO A 86 -27.39 7.67 3.28
CA PRO A 86 -27.14 6.38 2.64
C PRO A 86 -27.03 5.27 3.69
N GLN A 87 -27.49 4.07 3.33
CA GLN A 87 -27.42 2.92 4.22
C GLN A 87 -26.11 2.19 3.98
N TYR A 88 -25.31 2.04 5.04
CA TYR A 88 -24.08 1.27 4.99
C TYR A 88 -24.15 0.10 5.96
N SER A 89 -23.73 -1.09 5.51
CA SER A 89 -23.50 -2.23 6.40
C SER A 89 -22.20 -2.09 7.21
N TYR A 90 -21.23 -1.31 6.70
CA TYR A 90 -19.96 -1.00 7.34
C TYR A 90 -19.72 0.51 7.34
N PRO A 91 -19.02 1.08 8.34
CA PRO A 91 -18.67 2.50 8.32
C PRO A 91 -17.91 2.88 7.03
N PRO A 92 -18.32 3.95 6.32
CA PRO A 92 -17.60 4.40 5.13
C PRO A 92 -16.21 4.94 5.49
N VAL A 93 -15.25 4.73 4.59
CA VAL A 93 -13.84 5.11 4.76
C VAL A 93 -13.51 6.22 3.79
N PHE A 94 -13.22 7.41 4.33
CA PHE A 94 -12.84 8.60 3.57
C PHE A 94 -11.34 8.89 3.67
N SER A 95 -10.86 9.78 2.79
CA SER A 95 -9.44 10.16 2.71
C SER A 95 -8.50 8.97 2.50
N ALA A 96 -8.98 7.90 1.86
CA ALA A 96 -8.16 6.73 1.53
C ALA A 96 -7.09 7.09 0.48
N PRO A 97 -5.94 6.38 0.45
CA PRO A 97 -4.94 6.53 -0.61
C PRO A 97 -5.56 6.43 -2.01
N ARG A 98 -5.01 7.07 -3.04
CA ARG A 98 -5.53 6.88 -4.41
C ARG A 98 -5.00 5.58 -5.01
N LEU A 99 -5.80 4.90 -5.84
CA LEU A 99 -5.35 3.76 -6.66
C LEU A 99 -5.33 4.13 -8.14
N GLU A 100 -4.25 3.87 -8.86
CA GLU A 100 -4.19 4.23 -10.28
C GLU A 100 -4.73 3.12 -11.19
N ILE A 101 -5.64 3.49 -12.11
CA ILE A 101 -6.08 2.61 -13.20
C ILE A 101 -5.00 2.65 -14.30
N PRO A 102 -4.55 1.49 -14.83
CA PRO A 102 -3.60 1.42 -15.92
C PRO A 102 -4.07 2.23 -17.13
N PRO A 103 -3.15 2.89 -17.86
CA PRO A 103 -3.52 3.78 -18.96
C PRO A 103 -3.94 3.04 -20.25
N ASN A 104 -3.64 1.75 -20.37
CA ASN A 104 -3.94 0.94 -21.54
C ASN A 104 -3.93 -0.55 -21.21
N ALA A 105 -4.38 -1.36 -22.16
CA ALA A 105 -4.46 -2.81 -22.02
C ALA A 105 -3.23 -3.51 -22.61
N SER A 106 -2.04 -2.88 -22.56
CA SER A 106 -0.81 -3.41 -23.19
C SER A 106 -0.46 -4.82 -22.72
N HIS A 107 -0.64 -5.11 -21.42
CA HIS A 107 -0.43 -6.45 -20.87
C HIS A 107 -1.34 -7.50 -21.53
N PHE A 108 -2.65 -7.22 -21.62
CA PHE A 108 -3.63 -8.12 -22.24
C PHE A 108 -3.43 -8.27 -23.75
N ARG A 109 -3.05 -7.18 -24.41
CA ARG A 109 -2.69 -7.19 -25.83
C ARG A 109 -1.49 -8.11 -26.08
N GLN A 110 -0.48 -8.03 -25.24
CA GLN A 110 0.70 -8.89 -25.33
C GLN A 110 0.35 -10.36 -25.09
N LEU A 111 -0.45 -10.67 -24.07
CA LEU A 111 -0.95 -12.03 -23.81
C LEU A 111 -1.75 -12.59 -24.99
N ALA A 112 -2.62 -11.79 -25.60
CA ALA A 112 -3.38 -12.21 -26.78
C ALA A 112 -2.47 -12.49 -28.00
N ILE A 113 -1.40 -11.73 -28.18
CA ILE A 113 -0.39 -11.99 -29.22
C ILE A 113 0.31 -13.33 -28.95
N GLU A 114 0.71 -13.58 -27.70
CA GLU A 114 1.39 -14.80 -27.28
C GLU A 114 0.51 -16.05 -27.42
N GLN A 115 -0.80 -15.92 -27.16
CA GLN A 115 -1.78 -17.00 -27.33
C GLN A 115 -2.26 -17.16 -28.80
N GLY A 116 -1.92 -16.23 -29.70
CA GLY A 116 -2.36 -16.26 -31.09
C GLY A 116 -3.82 -15.79 -31.32
N HIS A 117 -4.37 -15.04 -30.37
CA HIS A 117 -5.76 -14.54 -30.35
C HIS A 117 -5.83 -13.00 -30.54
N TYR A 118 -4.86 -12.44 -31.27
CA TYR A 118 -4.79 -11.00 -31.56
C TYR A 118 -5.32 -10.68 -32.96
N PHE A 119 -6.35 -9.85 -33.03
CA PHE A 119 -6.99 -9.41 -34.27
C PHE A 119 -6.60 -7.97 -34.62
N ASN A 120 -5.82 -7.79 -35.68
CA ASN A 120 -5.43 -6.48 -36.18
C ASN A 120 -6.21 -6.12 -37.44
N ALA A 121 -7.46 -5.70 -37.26
CA ALA A 121 -8.24 -5.13 -38.35
C ALA A 121 -7.63 -3.78 -38.71
N GLY A 122 -7.35 -3.54 -39.99
CA GLY A 122 -6.70 -2.32 -40.45
C GLY A 122 -7.40 -1.02 -39.98
N PRO A 123 -6.81 0.14 -40.27
CA PRO A 123 -7.38 1.43 -39.85
C PRO A 123 -8.85 1.59 -40.27
N SER A 124 -9.67 2.15 -39.37
CA SER A 124 -11.11 2.38 -39.57
C SER A 124 -11.96 1.11 -39.77
N MET A 125 -11.45 -0.06 -39.39
CA MET A 125 -12.27 -1.26 -39.24
C MET A 125 -12.94 -1.30 -37.87
N THR A 126 -14.13 -1.88 -37.80
CA THR A 126 -14.81 -2.23 -36.56
C THR A 126 -15.25 -3.68 -36.62
N ALA A 127 -15.22 -4.36 -35.48
CA ALA A 127 -15.74 -5.72 -35.36
C ALA A 127 -17.16 -5.70 -34.78
N ARG A 128 -17.97 -6.68 -35.15
CA ARG A 128 -19.10 -7.11 -34.34
C ARG A 128 -18.82 -8.53 -33.88
N VAL A 129 -19.03 -8.80 -32.61
CA VAL A 129 -18.68 -10.08 -31.98
C VAL A 129 -19.91 -10.61 -31.26
N GLU A 130 -20.29 -11.84 -31.56
CA GLU A 130 -21.25 -12.62 -30.78
C GLU A 130 -20.48 -13.68 -29.99
N ILE A 131 -20.59 -13.64 -28.66
CA ILE A 131 -20.03 -14.67 -27.78
C ILE A 131 -20.97 -15.87 -27.76
N ARG A 132 -20.42 -17.05 -28.02
CA ARG A 132 -21.11 -18.33 -27.98
C ARG A 132 -20.39 -19.29 -27.04
N GLU A 133 -20.99 -20.46 -26.85
CA GLU A 133 -20.54 -21.44 -25.87
C GLU A 133 -19.09 -21.94 -26.08
N ASP A 134 -18.62 -22.01 -27.31
CA ASP A 134 -17.29 -22.55 -27.64
C ASP A 134 -16.55 -21.72 -28.69
N SER A 135 -17.09 -20.54 -29.03
CA SER A 135 -16.62 -19.77 -30.17
C SER A 135 -17.03 -18.30 -30.10
N LEU A 136 -16.31 -17.47 -30.85
CA LEU A 136 -16.69 -16.11 -31.19
C LEU A 136 -17.12 -16.07 -32.65
N ARG A 137 -18.34 -15.60 -32.91
CA ARG A 137 -18.71 -15.23 -34.27
C ARG A 137 -18.34 -13.78 -34.51
N ILE A 138 -17.48 -13.54 -35.50
CA ILE A 138 -16.87 -12.25 -35.78
C ILE A 138 -17.31 -11.77 -37.16
N TRP A 139 -17.88 -10.58 -37.21
CA TRP A 139 -18.10 -9.83 -38.45
C TRP A 139 -17.19 -8.62 -38.49
N TRP A 140 -16.80 -8.24 -39.70
CA TRP A 140 -15.94 -7.09 -39.95
C TRP A 140 -16.69 -6.06 -40.79
N ARG A 141 -16.54 -4.78 -40.48
CA ARG A 141 -17.01 -3.69 -41.34
C ARG A 141 -16.10 -2.49 -41.29
N LEU A 142 -16.15 -1.67 -42.34
CA LEU A 142 -15.61 -0.33 -42.29
C LEU A 142 -16.50 0.56 -41.42
N GLU A 143 -15.88 1.43 -40.64
CA GLU A 143 -16.58 2.40 -39.81
C GLU A 143 -17.56 3.24 -40.64
N GLY A 144 -18.78 3.42 -40.13
CA GLY A 144 -19.85 4.15 -40.83
C GLY A 144 -20.56 3.38 -41.94
N THR A 145 -20.15 2.15 -42.27
CA THR A 145 -20.82 1.33 -43.29
C THR A 145 -21.81 0.33 -42.69
N PRO A 146 -22.88 -0.05 -43.42
CA PRO A 146 -23.76 -1.13 -42.99
C PRO A 146 -22.99 -2.44 -42.80
N LEU A 147 -23.37 -3.22 -41.80
CA LEU A 147 -22.79 -4.54 -41.56
C LEU A 147 -23.37 -5.55 -42.57
N ASP A 148 -22.52 -6.24 -43.32
CA ASP A 148 -22.93 -7.44 -44.06
C ASP A 148 -22.99 -8.64 -43.10
N THR A 149 -24.21 -9.05 -42.73
CA THR A 149 -24.42 -10.14 -41.78
C THR A 149 -24.13 -11.53 -42.35
N SER A 150 -23.97 -11.65 -43.68
CA SER A 150 -23.70 -12.92 -44.35
C SER A 150 -22.21 -13.32 -44.31
N GLN A 151 -21.32 -12.36 -44.07
CA GLN A 151 -19.87 -12.58 -44.02
C GLN A 151 -19.36 -12.56 -42.58
N PHE A 152 -19.10 -13.75 -42.03
CA PHE A 152 -18.56 -13.92 -40.69
C PHE A 152 -17.50 -15.01 -40.62
N ILE A 153 -16.72 -14.97 -39.55
CA ILE A 153 -15.78 -16.01 -39.16
C ILE A 153 -16.27 -16.58 -37.82
N ASP A 154 -16.41 -17.90 -37.73
CA ASP A 154 -16.56 -18.59 -36.46
C ASP A 154 -15.17 -18.96 -35.95
N TYR A 155 -14.76 -18.34 -34.85
CA TYR A 155 -13.46 -18.48 -34.23
C TYR A 155 -13.58 -19.34 -32.97
N PRO A 156 -13.06 -20.58 -32.95
CA PRO A 156 -13.17 -21.45 -31.78
C PRO A 156 -12.40 -20.88 -30.59
N LEU A 157 -12.97 -21.02 -29.40
CA LEU A 157 -12.35 -20.62 -28.13
C LEU A 157 -11.90 -21.85 -27.35
N PRO A 158 -10.67 -21.87 -26.81
CA PRO A 158 -10.29 -22.83 -25.78
C PRO A 158 -11.00 -22.52 -24.45
N ASP A 159 -10.93 -23.46 -23.49
CA ASP A 159 -11.52 -23.33 -22.14
C ASP A 159 -11.10 -22.04 -21.41
N SER A 160 -9.91 -21.52 -21.73
CA SER A 160 -9.47 -20.20 -21.30
C SER A 160 -8.71 -19.45 -22.39
N ALA A 161 -9.13 -18.23 -22.70
CA ALA A 161 -8.56 -17.43 -23.78
C ALA A 161 -8.44 -15.94 -23.40
N VAL A 162 -7.35 -15.31 -23.83
CA VAL A 162 -7.20 -13.85 -23.88
C VAL A 162 -7.26 -13.42 -25.33
N VAL A 163 -8.37 -12.82 -25.74
CA VAL A 163 -8.62 -12.37 -27.10
C VAL A 163 -8.55 -10.85 -27.15
N PHE A 164 -7.86 -10.29 -28.14
CA PHE A 164 -7.73 -8.83 -28.25
C PHE A 164 -7.97 -8.33 -29.67
N PHE A 165 -8.88 -7.37 -29.81
CA PHE A 165 -9.19 -6.68 -31.05
C PHE A 165 -8.52 -5.30 -31.07
N ASN A 166 -7.63 -5.06 -32.02
CA ASN A 166 -6.99 -3.75 -32.21
C ASN A 166 -7.89 -2.74 -32.95
N CYS A 167 -9.16 -2.70 -32.59
CA CYS A 167 -10.16 -1.81 -33.16
C CYS A 167 -11.34 -1.64 -32.19
N PRO A 168 -12.23 -0.66 -32.42
CA PRO A 168 -13.54 -0.65 -31.78
C PRO A 168 -14.34 -1.92 -32.16
N LEU A 169 -15.21 -2.37 -31.25
CA LEU A 169 -16.09 -3.50 -31.52
C LEU A 169 -17.47 -3.32 -30.91
N THR A 170 -18.45 -4.07 -31.42
CA THR A 170 -19.72 -4.30 -30.74
C THR A 170 -19.84 -5.75 -30.28
N LEU A 171 -20.55 -5.98 -29.17
CA LEU A 171 -20.57 -7.26 -28.45
C LEU A 171 -21.97 -7.59 -27.93
N PHE A 172 -22.34 -8.86 -27.98
CA PHE A 172 -23.46 -9.46 -27.24
C PHE A 172 -23.22 -10.98 -27.09
N GLY A 173 -23.98 -11.66 -26.24
CA GLY A 173 -24.03 -13.12 -26.22
C GLY A 173 -23.88 -13.75 -24.83
N THR A 174 -23.53 -15.04 -24.82
CA THR A 174 -23.45 -15.86 -23.61
C THR A 174 -22.07 -16.45 -23.43
N VAL A 175 -21.51 -16.29 -22.24
CA VAL A 175 -20.18 -16.78 -21.85
C VAL A 175 -20.31 -18.08 -21.06
N SER A 176 -19.53 -19.08 -21.42
CA SER A 176 -19.47 -20.42 -20.80
C SER A 176 -18.05 -20.84 -20.42
N THR A 177 -17.04 -20.02 -20.76
CA THR A 177 -15.61 -20.31 -20.58
C THR A 177 -14.89 -19.15 -19.88
N ASN A 178 -13.59 -19.29 -19.62
CA ASN A 178 -12.77 -18.24 -19.05
C ASN A 178 -12.22 -17.32 -20.15
N LEU A 179 -12.95 -16.24 -20.43
CA LEU A 179 -12.66 -15.32 -21.53
C LEU A 179 -12.28 -13.92 -21.06
N ILE A 180 -11.11 -13.46 -21.48
CA ILE A 180 -10.72 -12.05 -21.42
C ILE A 180 -10.80 -11.48 -22.83
N LEU A 181 -11.68 -10.53 -23.06
CA LEU A 181 -11.87 -9.84 -24.34
C LEU A 181 -11.38 -8.39 -24.21
N GLY A 182 -10.35 -8.03 -24.96
CA GLY A 182 -9.82 -6.68 -25.04
C GLY A 182 -10.15 -5.98 -26.36
N ALA A 183 -10.34 -4.66 -26.31
CA ALA A 183 -10.52 -3.81 -27.46
C ALA A 183 -9.63 -2.56 -27.38
N GLY A 184 -8.95 -2.24 -28.48
CA GLY A 184 -8.13 -1.03 -28.62
C GLY A 184 -8.92 0.27 -28.79
N GLY A 185 -10.25 0.21 -28.67
CA GLY A 185 -11.15 1.35 -28.81
C GLY A 185 -12.42 1.18 -27.98
N THR A 186 -13.47 1.88 -28.37
CA THR A 186 -14.79 1.77 -27.71
C THR A 186 -15.44 0.42 -27.98
N VAL A 187 -16.00 -0.18 -26.93
CA VAL A 187 -16.84 -1.36 -27.03
C VAL A 187 -18.30 -0.97 -26.92
N GLY A 188 -19.13 -1.36 -27.88
CA GLY A 188 -20.57 -1.21 -27.82
C GLY A 188 -21.27 -2.50 -27.40
N LEU A 189 -22.01 -2.52 -26.30
CA LEU A 189 -22.85 -3.66 -25.90
C LEU A 189 -24.19 -3.55 -26.63
N GLU A 190 -24.44 -4.44 -27.58
CA GLU A 190 -25.70 -4.45 -28.36
C GLU A 190 -26.88 -4.99 -27.55
N ASP A 191 -26.59 -5.89 -26.62
CA ASP A 191 -27.54 -6.55 -25.73
C ASP A 191 -26.79 -7.05 -24.49
N ASN A 192 -27.47 -7.82 -23.66
CA ASN A 192 -26.93 -8.51 -22.50
C ASN A 192 -25.67 -9.33 -22.85
N VAL A 193 -24.73 -9.36 -21.91
CA VAL A 193 -23.57 -10.26 -21.93
C VAL A 193 -23.61 -11.03 -20.62
N ARG A 194 -23.93 -12.32 -20.71
CA ARG A 194 -24.33 -13.11 -19.54
C ARG A 194 -23.55 -14.41 -19.44
N TYR A 195 -23.39 -14.94 -18.25
CA TYR A 195 -22.97 -16.32 -18.10
C TYR A 195 -24.10 -17.26 -18.54
N ILE A 196 -23.74 -18.38 -19.15
CA ILE A 196 -24.72 -19.38 -19.59
C ILE A 196 -25.52 -19.96 -18.41
N SER A 197 -24.90 -20.02 -17.23
CA SER A 197 -25.48 -20.48 -15.97
C SER A 197 -26.24 -19.40 -15.19
N ALA A 198 -26.15 -18.13 -15.61
CA ALA A 198 -26.77 -17.03 -14.88
C ALA A 198 -28.28 -16.93 -15.11
N ASP A 199 -28.99 -16.48 -14.08
CA ASP A 199 -30.40 -16.11 -14.19
C ASP A 199 -30.58 -15.00 -15.25
N PRO A 200 -31.48 -15.18 -16.24
CA PRO A 200 -31.58 -14.28 -17.38
C PRO A 200 -32.16 -12.91 -17.04
N LEU A 201 -32.78 -12.74 -15.87
CA LEU A 201 -33.38 -11.47 -15.42
C LEU A 201 -32.45 -10.70 -14.50
N THR A 202 -31.67 -11.41 -13.68
CA THR A 202 -30.89 -10.81 -12.60
C THR A 202 -29.39 -10.93 -12.74
N GLY A 203 -28.89 -11.74 -13.69
CA GLY A 203 -27.46 -12.03 -13.87
C GLY A 203 -26.85 -12.87 -12.75
N ALA A 204 -27.66 -13.31 -11.77
CA ALA A 204 -27.16 -14.08 -10.66
C ALA A 204 -26.72 -15.47 -11.12
N ALA A 205 -25.42 -15.76 -11.02
CA ALA A 205 -24.86 -17.07 -11.31
C ALA A 205 -24.76 -17.96 -10.03
N PRO A 206 -24.69 -19.29 -10.18
CA PRO A 206 -24.58 -20.23 -9.05
C PRO A 206 -23.17 -20.21 -8.42
N ALA A 207 -23.09 -20.46 -7.10
CA ALA A 207 -21.89 -20.22 -6.28
C ALA A 207 -20.61 -20.98 -6.67
N ASP A 208 -20.68 -22.00 -7.53
CA ASP A 208 -19.55 -22.83 -7.98
C ASP A 208 -18.78 -22.25 -9.19
N HIS A 209 -19.30 -21.17 -9.80
CA HIS A 209 -18.73 -20.33 -10.88
C HIS A 209 -17.48 -20.88 -11.59
N SER A 210 -17.69 -21.66 -12.65
CA SER A 210 -16.63 -22.10 -13.55
C SER A 210 -16.28 -21.06 -14.64
N GLU A 211 -17.21 -20.15 -14.91
CA GLU A 211 -17.16 -19.15 -15.97
C GLU A 211 -16.56 -17.83 -15.48
N ARG A 212 -15.70 -17.23 -16.29
CA ARG A 212 -15.09 -15.93 -16.00
C ARG A 212 -15.07 -15.07 -17.25
N PHE A 213 -15.65 -13.89 -17.16
CA PHE A 213 -15.62 -12.92 -18.25
C PHE A 213 -14.96 -11.62 -17.82
N VAL A 214 -14.06 -11.11 -18.66
CA VAL A 214 -13.51 -9.75 -18.55
C VAL A 214 -13.64 -9.08 -19.90
N LEU A 215 -14.24 -7.89 -19.91
CA LEU A 215 -14.24 -6.98 -21.02
C LEU A 215 -13.37 -5.77 -20.70
N ILE A 216 -12.35 -5.53 -21.53
CA ILE A 216 -11.44 -4.39 -21.37
C ILE A 216 -11.52 -3.51 -22.61
N ALA A 217 -11.90 -2.25 -22.43
CA ALA A 217 -11.90 -1.24 -23.48
C ALA A 217 -10.83 -0.18 -23.18
N GLU A 218 -9.97 0.09 -24.16
CA GLU A 218 -9.09 1.27 -24.12
C GLU A 218 -9.83 2.59 -24.37
N GLY A 219 -11.12 2.54 -24.76
CA GLY A 219 -12.04 3.67 -24.87
C GLY A 219 -13.20 3.59 -23.87
N ASP A 220 -14.42 3.83 -24.36
CA ASP A 220 -15.65 3.65 -23.60
C ASP A 220 -16.14 2.19 -23.65
N ILE A 221 -16.93 1.79 -22.66
CA ILE A 221 -17.90 0.70 -22.79
C ILE A 221 -19.29 1.34 -22.88
N LYS A 222 -19.98 1.17 -24.01
CA LYS A 222 -21.27 1.82 -24.29
C LYS A 222 -22.38 0.80 -24.45
N VAL A 223 -23.38 0.81 -23.57
CA VAL A 223 -24.63 0.08 -23.84
C VAL A 223 -25.36 0.79 -24.98
N LEU A 224 -25.42 0.14 -26.14
CA LEU A 224 -25.96 0.71 -27.37
C LEU A 224 -27.48 0.83 -27.30
N ASN A 225 -28.04 1.72 -28.10
CA ASN A 225 -29.49 1.84 -28.25
C ASN A 225 -29.94 0.90 -29.38
N THR A 226 -30.45 -0.29 -29.04
CA THR A 226 -30.84 -1.31 -30.01
C THR A 226 -32.27 -1.79 -29.76
N PRO A 227 -32.93 -2.39 -30.77
CA PRO A 227 -34.19 -3.11 -30.54
C PRO A 227 -34.01 -4.30 -29.59
N ALA A 228 -32.84 -4.96 -29.65
CA ALA A 228 -32.56 -6.18 -28.89
C ALA A 228 -32.61 -5.96 -27.38
N ASN A 229 -32.06 -4.83 -26.91
CA ASN A 229 -32.10 -4.47 -25.50
C ASN A 229 -33.31 -3.60 -25.11
N GLY A 230 -34.36 -3.57 -25.95
CA GLY A 230 -35.61 -2.85 -25.67
C GLY A 230 -35.48 -1.33 -25.55
N ARG A 231 -34.30 -0.75 -25.83
CA ARG A 231 -34.03 0.68 -25.62
C ARG A 231 -34.27 1.54 -26.85
N GLU A 232 -34.65 0.96 -28.00
CA GLU A 232 -34.88 1.69 -29.26
C GLU A 232 -35.77 2.92 -29.06
N ASN A 233 -35.12 4.08 -28.95
CA ASN A 233 -35.83 5.36 -29.06
C ASN A 233 -36.32 5.47 -30.51
N SER A 234 -37.58 5.10 -30.75
CA SER A 234 -38.24 5.28 -32.04
C SER A 234 -38.02 6.72 -32.49
N ALA A 235 -37.29 6.90 -33.60
CA ALA A 235 -36.96 8.19 -34.20
C ALA A 235 -38.25 8.98 -34.54
N GLY A 236 -38.82 9.67 -33.56
CA GLY A 236 -40.03 10.50 -33.71
C GLY A 236 -41.29 10.09 -32.94
N LEU A 237 -41.30 9.08 -32.06
CA LEU A 237 -42.51 8.68 -31.30
C LEU A 237 -42.53 9.08 -29.81
N GLY A 238 -41.61 9.94 -29.37
CA GLY A 238 -41.55 10.36 -27.96
C GLY A 238 -41.09 9.23 -27.03
N ASN A 239 -41.23 9.42 -25.72
CA ASN A 239 -40.66 8.60 -24.63
C ASN A 239 -41.14 7.12 -24.56
N ILE A 240 -41.69 6.56 -25.63
CA ILE A 240 -42.26 5.22 -25.62
C ILE A 240 -41.13 4.22 -25.87
N GLN A 241 -40.63 3.61 -24.79
CA GLN A 241 -39.89 2.35 -24.90
C GLN A 241 -40.79 1.36 -25.63
N THR A 242 -40.30 0.78 -26.72
CA THR A 242 -41.11 -0.14 -27.53
C THR A 242 -41.35 -1.47 -26.81
N ASN A 243 -40.49 -1.80 -25.83
CA ASN A 243 -40.62 -2.98 -24.99
C ASN A 243 -40.13 -2.70 -23.54
N PRO A 244 -40.97 -2.11 -22.67
CA PRO A 244 -40.60 -1.81 -21.28
C PRO A 244 -40.16 -3.06 -20.50
N ASP A 245 -40.72 -4.23 -20.84
CA ASP A 245 -40.38 -5.52 -20.23
C ASP A 245 -38.97 -6.03 -20.58
N SER A 246 -38.24 -5.32 -21.46
CA SER A 246 -36.91 -5.70 -21.95
C SER A 246 -35.85 -4.59 -21.80
N THR A 247 -36.10 -3.61 -20.93
CA THR A 247 -35.20 -2.44 -20.78
C THR A 247 -34.10 -2.64 -19.74
N ASP A 248 -34.22 -3.68 -18.93
CA ASP A 248 -33.20 -4.13 -18.00
C ASP A 248 -31.98 -4.65 -18.77
N ILE A 249 -30.80 -4.30 -18.26
CA ILE A 249 -29.52 -4.71 -18.83
C ILE A 249 -28.83 -5.62 -17.83
N VAL A 250 -28.54 -6.84 -18.26
CA VAL A 250 -27.91 -7.87 -17.46
C VAL A 250 -26.50 -8.12 -17.98
N LEU A 251 -25.52 -7.85 -17.12
CA LEU A 251 -24.11 -7.89 -17.41
C LEU A 251 -23.40 -8.75 -16.38
N ASP A 252 -22.85 -9.87 -16.83
CA ASP A 252 -22.07 -10.76 -15.99
C ASP A 252 -20.59 -10.64 -16.36
N GLY A 253 -19.74 -10.58 -15.35
CA GLY A 253 -18.29 -10.43 -15.48
C GLY A 253 -17.75 -9.06 -15.09
N ILE A 254 -16.52 -8.82 -15.52
CA ILE A 254 -15.74 -7.63 -15.20
C ILE A 254 -15.74 -6.71 -16.42
N TYR A 255 -16.09 -5.44 -16.21
CA TYR A 255 -16.15 -4.42 -17.25
C TYR A 255 -15.15 -3.31 -16.91
N VAL A 256 -14.15 -3.12 -17.76
CA VAL A 256 -13.05 -2.17 -17.53
C VAL A 256 -12.97 -1.16 -18.67
N ALA A 257 -13.31 0.09 -18.38
CA ALA A 257 -13.12 1.23 -19.28
C ALA A 257 -11.87 2.02 -18.84
N LEU A 258 -10.73 1.79 -19.50
CA LEU A 258 -9.42 2.25 -19.02
C LEU A 258 -9.18 3.76 -19.18
N ASN A 259 -9.69 4.38 -20.26
CA ASN A 259 -9.44 5.80 -20.53
C ASN A 259 -10.69 6.68 -20.48
N GLU A 260 -11.88 6.09 -20.56
CA GLU A 260 -13.14 6.84 -20.51
C GLU A 260 -14.11 6.19 -19.51
N SER A 261 -15.29 5.77 -19.96
CA SER A 261 -16.41 5.47 -19.07
C SER A 261 -17.22 4.25 -19.49
N PHE A 262 -17.92 3.68 -18.51
CA PHE A 262 -19.07 2.83 -18.81
C PHE A 262 -20.31 3.72 -18.91
N THR A 263 -20.93 3.77 -20.08
CA THR A 263 -22.01 4.71 -20.38
C THR A 263 -23.04 4.11 -21.34
N PHE A 264 -24.05 4.90 -21.70
CA PHE A 264 -25.19 4.50 -22.50
C PHE A 264 -25.23 5.36 -23.77
N ALA A 265 -25.34 4.72 -24.93
CA ALA A 265 -25.43 5.44 -26.20
C ALA A 265 -26.73 6.27 -26.27
N GLN A 266 -26.63 7.45 -26.89
CA GLN A 266 -27.77 8.33 -27.23
C GLN A 266 -28.63 8.75 -26.03
N GLN A 267 -28.10 8.68 -24.80
CA GLN A 267 -28.79 9.09 -23.57
C GLN A 267 -28.20 10.39 -23.01
N ASN A 268 -28.62 11.51 -23.61
CA ASN A 268 -28.41 12.88 -23.11
C ASN A 268 -26.94 13.25 -22.79
N ASP A 269 -26.01 12.58 -23.47
CA ASP A 269 -24.66 13.11 -23.71
C ASP A 269 -24.82 14.46 -24.43
N PRO A 270 -24.15 15.55 -24.01
CA PRO A 270 -24.11 16.81 -24.75
C PRO A 270 -23.97 16.66 -26.27
N ASP A 271 -23.30 15.59 -26.73
CA ASP A 271 -23.08 15.29 -28.14
C ASP A 271 -24.33 14.79 -28.89
N SER A 272 -25.37 14.29 -28.21
CA SER A 272 -26.57 13.71 -28.86
C SER A 272 -27.71 14.70 -29.09
N GLY A 273 -27.72 15.84 -28.38
CA GLY A 273 -28.79 16.85 -28.43
C GLY A 273 -30.16 16.37 -27.93
N TYR A 274 -30.29 15.11 -27.53
CA TYR A 274 -31.53 14.52 -27.02
C TYR A 274 -31.67 14.78 -25.51
N VAL A 275 -32.89 15.07 -25.06
CA VAL A 275 -33.23 15.27 -23.64
C VAL A 275 -34.56 14.58 -23.32
N CYS A 276 -34.56 13.36 -22.78
CA CYS A 276 -35.75 12.79 -22.10
C CYS A 276 -36.05 13.57 -20.79
N GLN A 277 -37.31 13.58 -20.35
CA GLN A 277 -37.74 14.05 -19.02
C GLN A 277 -38.02 12.88 -18.05
N CYS A 278 -37.25 11.80 -18.17
CA CYS A 278 -37.52 10.55 -17.46
C CYS A 278 -37.00 10.59 -16.01
N GLN A 279 -37.79 10.04 -15.08
CA GLN A 279 -37.51 9.92 -13.65
C GLN A 279 -36.49 8.81 -13.36
N PRO A 280 -35.89 8.81 -12.16
CA PRO A 280 -34.92 7.78 -11.79
C PRO A 280 -35.54 6.42 -11.52
N ASP A 281 -35.43 5.49 -12.49
CA ASP A 281 -35.96 4.11 -12.57
C ASP A 281 -36.82 3.87 -13.83
N ASP A 282 -37.29 4.93 -14.47
CA ASP A 282 -38.12 4.88 -15.69
C ASP A 282 -37.47 4.14 -16.88
N ARG A 283 -36.15 3.89 -16.84
CA ARG A 283 -35.43 3.21 -17.92
C ARG A 283 -35.12 1.74 -17.65
N GLY A 284 -35.52 1.22 -16.49
CA GLY A 284 -35.21 -0.14 -16.05
C GLY A 284 -34.01 -0.19 -15.09
N THR A 285 -33.43 -1.36 -14.98
CA THR A 285 -32.39 -1.71 -14.02
C THR A 285 -31.15 -2.26 -14.72
N ILE A 286 -29.99 -1.85 -14.24
CA ILE A 286 -28.71 -2.47 -14.61
C ILE A 286 -28.39 -3.51 -13.54
N HIS A 287 -28.46 -4.76 -13.93
CA HIS A 287 -27.99 -5.89 -13.14
C HIS A 287 -26.56 -6.18 -13.55
N LEU A 288 -25.62 -5.89 -12.66
CA LEU A 288 -24.20 -6.18 -12.87
C LEU A 288 -23.78 -7.25 -11.88
N TYR A 289 -23.48 -8.46 -12.37
CA TYR A 289 -22.89 -9.52 -11.58
C TYR A 289 -21.37 -9.60 -11.84
N GLY A 290 -20.57 -8.99 -10.97
CA GLY A 290 -19.12 -8.90 -11.12
C GLY A 290 -18.60 -7.52 -10.75
N SER A 291 -17.87 -6.87 -11.65
CA SER A 291 -17.16 -5.62 -11.36
C SER A 291 -17.28 -4.60 -12.49
N LEU A 292 -17.40 -3.33 -12.11
CA LEU A 292 -17.30 -2.20 -13.02
C LEU A 292 -16.13 -1.30 -12.62
N ILE A 293 -15.18 -1.12 -13.53
CA ILE A 293 -14.01 -0.26 -13.38
C ILE A 293 -14.01 0.78 -14.49
N GLN A 294 -13.88 2.06 -14.15
CA GLN A 294 -13.89 3.13 -15.14
C GLN A 294 -12.96 4.30 -14.77
N LYS A 295 -12.35 4.94 -15.77
CA LYS A 295 -11.53 6.13 -15.54
C LYS A 295 -12.36 7.33 -15.13
N ARG A 296 -13.53 7.47 -15.74
CA ARG A 296 -14.51 8.52 -15.47
C ARG A 296 -15.88 7.91 -15.34
N ARG A 297 -16.71 8.51 -14.48
CA ARG A 297 -18.13 8.18 -14.36
C ARG A 297 -18.84 8.45 -15.68
N GLY A 298 -19.45 7.42 -16.25
CA GLY A 298 -20.27 7.57 -17.45
C GLY A 298 -21.72 7.92 -17.15
N TYR A 299 -22.43 8.37 -18.18
CA TYR A 299 -23.86 8.61 -18.08
C TYR A 299 -24.60 7.29 -17.97
N VAL A 300 -25.26 7.11 -16.83
CA VAL A 300 -26.26 6.07 -16.57
C VAL A 300 -27.65 6.73 -16.54
N HIS A 301 -27.85 7.64 -17.51
CA HIS A 301 -28.88 8.70 -17.68
C HIS A 301 -28.45 10.13 -17.36
N ARG A 302 -29.22 11.09 -17.89
CA ARG A 302 -29.30 12.49 -17.45
C ARG A 302 -30.68 13.03 -17.80
N SER A 303 -31.42 13.70 -16.92
CA SER A 303 -32.41 14.71 -17.36
C SER A 303 -32.33 15.92 -16.45
N THR A 304 -31.65 16.96 -16.92
CA THR A 304 -31.70 18.34 -16.40
C THR A 304 -31.73 18.54 -14.87
N ASN A 305 -30.93 17.78 -14.09
CA ASN A 305 -30.34 18.19 -12.79
C ASN A 305 -30.67 17.40 -11.50
N SER A 306 -31.00 16.09 -11.48
CA SER A 306 -31.02 15.42 -10.16
C SER A 306 -30.74 13.92 -10.03
N SER A 307 -30.77 13.06 -11.05
CA SER A 307 -30.77 11.61 -10.78
C SER A 307 -30.25 10.69 -11.91
N THR A 308 -30.00 9.40 -11.60
CA THR A 308 -29.75 8.31 -12.58
C THR A 308 -31.06 7.76 -13.11
N GLY A 309 -31.15 7.39 -14.36
CA GLY A 309 -32.38 6.94 -15.01
C GLY A 309 -32.52 5.43 -15.00
N TYR A 310 -31.40 4.72 -14.80
CA TYR A 310 -31.42 3.31 -14.42
C TYR A 310 -31.19 3.17 -12.92
N LEU A 311 -31.94 2.24 -12.33
CA LEU A 311 -31.55 1.65 -11.05
C LEU A 311 -30.30 0.80 -11.25
N LYS A 312 -29.40 0.82 -10.28
CA LYS A 312 -28.17 0.01 -10.28
C LYS A 312 -28.31 -1.09 -9.24
N GLN A 313 -28.21 -2.33 -9.68
CA GLN A 313 -28.13 -3.50 -8.82
C GLN A 313 -26.80 -4.20 -9.07
N TYR A 314 -25.78 -3.82 -8.29
CA TYR A 314 -24.44 -4.36 -8.43
C TYR A 314 -24.27 -5.50 -7.43
N ARG A 315 -23.91 -6.66 -7.92
CA ARG A 315 -23.69 -7.88 -7.15
C ARG A 315 -22.29 -8.37 -7.45
N TYR A 316 -21.40 -8.20 -6.49
CA TYR A 316 -20.04 -8.62 -6.63
C TYR A 316 -19.92 -10.13 -6.49
N ASP A 317 -19.21 -10.73 -7.43
CA ASP A 317 -18.85 -12.12 -7.36
C ASP A 317 -17.58 -12.28 -6.49
N ASN A 318 -17.76 -12.81 -5.28
CA ASN A 318 -16.67 -13.02 -4.33
C ASN A 318 -15.58 -13.96 -4.84
N SER A 319 -15.88 -14.82 -5.80
CA SER A 319 -14.89 -15.70 -6.39
C SER A 319 -13.92 -14.95 -7.32
N LEU A 320 -14.24 -13.72 -7.73
CA LEU A 320 -13.32 -12.83 -8.46
C LEU A 320 -12.17 -12.29 -7.59
N ARG A 321 -12.32 -12.20 -6.26
CA ARG A 321 -11.25 -11.70 -5.36
C ARG A 321 -9.94 -12.46 -5.53
N ARG A 322 -10.07 -13.76 -5.76
CA ARG A 322 -8.93 -14.68 -5.90
C ARG A 322 -8.50 -14.88 -7.35
N TRP A 323 -9.25 -14.32 -8.30
CA TRP A 323 -8.91 -14.44 -9.70
C TRP A 323 -7.89 -13.37 -10.09
N ASN A 324 -6.63 -13.79 -10.13
CA ASN A 324 -5.54 -12.97 -10.63
C ASN A 324 -5.57 -12.99 -12.17
N PHE A 325 -5.95 -11.86 -12.77
CA PHE A 325 -5.86 -11.68 -14.22
C PHE A 325 -5.00 -10.47 -14.62
N GLY A 326 -4.22 -9.91 -13.69
CA GLY A 326 -3.11 -9.00 -14.04
C GLY A 326 -3.50 -7.56 -14.35
N LEU A 327 -4.66 -7.07 -13.87
CA LEU A 327 -5.05 -5.67 -14.13
C LEU A 327 -4.19 -4.66 -13.35
N TRP A 328 -3.99 -4.88 -12.04
CA TRP A 328 -3.20 -4.00 -11.17
C TRP A 328 -2.16 -4.78 -10.41
N ASN A 329 -1.13 -4.08 -9.96
CA ASN A 329 -0.13 -4.62 -9.07
C ASN A 329 -0.31 -4.03 -7.67
N LEU A 330 -1.22 -4.60 -6.86
CA LEU A 330 -1.53 -4.11 -5.52
C LEU A 330 -1.17 -5.16 -4.47
N ARG A 331 -0.92 -4.69 -3.24
CA ARG A 331 -0.50 -5.53 -2.12
C ARG A 331 -1.70 -5.99 -1.30
N GLU A 332 -1.83 -7.31 -1.13
CA GLU A 332 -2.74 -7.95 -0.18
C GLU A 332 -1.94 -8.69 0.88
N ASN A 333 -2.07 -8.26 2.12
CA ASN A 333 -1.41 -8.88 3.26
C ASN A 333 0.11 -9.03 3.07
N VAL A 334 0.76 -8.06 2.43
CA VAL A 334 2.20 -8.09 2.10
C VAL A 334 3.00 -7.45 3.22
N ALA A 335 4.00 -8.18 3.73
CA ALA A 335 4.93 -7.68 4.73
C ALA A 335 6.18 -7.06 4.10
N GLU A 336 6.53 -5.85 4.55
CA GLU A 336 7.76 -5.15 4.18
C GLU A 336 8.47 -4.62 5.44
N PRO A 337 9.71 -5.03 5.73
CA PRO A 337 10.46 -6.07 5.03
C PRO A 337 9.82 -7.46 5.20
N ALA A 338 10.03 -8.36 4.23
CA ALA A 338 9.46 -9.72 4.25
C ALA A 338 10.07 -10.63 5.35
N GLN A 339 11.15 -10.19 5.99
CA GLN A 339 11.78 -10.79 7.15
C GLN A 339 12.40 -9.68 8.00
N LEU A 340 12.60 -9.95 9.28
CA LEU A 340 13.24 -9.01 10.18
C LEU A 340 14.49 -9.63 10.80
N ASP A 341 15.65 -9.08 10.46
CA ASP A 341 16.96 -9.53 10.92
C ASP A 341 17.61 -8.44 11.78
N PHE A 342 17.67 -8.69 13.08
CA PHE A 342 18.28 -7.80 14.05
C PHE A 342 19.81 -7.86 14.04
N GLY A 343 20.44 -8.71 13.22
CA GLY A 343 21.90 -8.84 13.12
C GLY A 343 22.56 -9.12 14.48
N ASP A 344 23.73 -8.53 14.70
CA ASP A 344 24.48 -8.64 15.95
C ASP A 344 23.95 -7.69 17.02
N VAL A 345 23.41 -8.24 18.11
CA VAL A 345 22.83 -7.47 19.23
C VAL A 345 23.60 -7.81 20.53
N PRO A 346 24.14 -6.81 21.26
CA PRO A 346 24.79 -7.04 22.54
C PRO A 346 23.82 -7.65 23.57
N LEU A 347 24.29 -8.63 24.34
CA LEU A 347 23.54 -9.24 25.43
C LEU A 347 23.00 -8.17 26.41
N GLY A 348 21.72 -8.26 26.75
CA GLY A 348 21.05 -7.34 27.67
C GLY A 348 20.67 -5.98 27.07
N SER A 349 20.93 -5.76 25.77
CA SER A 349 20.37 -4.61 25.05
C SER A 349 18.97 -4.94 24.51
N VAL A 350 18.17 -3.91 24.29
CA VAL A 350 16.86 -3.99 23.63
C VAL A 350 17.02 -3.41 22.23
N ARG A 351 16.56 -4.14 21.22
CA ARG A 351 16.49 -3.64 19.85
C ARG A 351 15.06 -3.73 19.35
N THR A 352 14.57 -2.65 18.77
CA THR A 352 13.24 -2.58 18.15
C THR A 352 13.41 -2.31 16.68
N ASP A 353 12.56 -2.94 15.88
CA ASP A 353 12.47 -2.71 14.46
C ASP A 353 11.00 -2.89 14.02
N THR A 354 10.65 -2.41 12.84
CA THR A 354 9.25 -2.28 12.39
C THR A 354 8.99 -3.14 11.16
N ILE A 355 7.83 -3.78 11.13
CA ILE A 355 7.28 -4.46 9.97
C ILE A 355 6.03 -3.73 9.52
N HIS A 356 5.95 -3.42 8.23
CA HIS A 356 4.77 -2.83 7.62
C HIS A 356 3.95 -3.91 6.93
N ILE A 357 2.64 -4.01 7.22
CA ILE A 357 1.72 -4.89 6.50
C ILE A 357 0.81 -4.05 5.62
N TYR A 358 0.91 -4.25 4.31
CA TYR A 358 0.17 -3.52 3.31
C TYR A 358 -1.06 -4.28 2.82
N ASN A 359 -2.19 -3.58 2.81
CA ASN A 359 -3.47 -3.99 2.25
C ASN A 359 -4.01 -2.82 1.43
N ASP A 360 -3.49 -2.64 0.20
CA ASP A 360 -3.76 -1.44 -0.62
C ASP A 360 -5.25 -1.34 -1.03
N TYR A 361 -5.97 -2.47 -0.96
CA TYR A 361 -7.34 -2.62 -1.44
C TYR A 361 -8.39 -2.18 -0.41
N ILE A 362 -8.47 -2.83 0.73
CA ILE A 362 -9.43 -2.50 1.77
C ILE A 362 -8.71 -2.39 3.12
N PRO A 363 -9.18 -1.52 4.03
CA PRO A 363 -8.66 -1.56 5.38
C PRO A 363 -9.13 -2.85 6.03
N VAL A 364 -8.20 -3.52 6.70
CA VAL A 364 -8.44 -4.80 7.34
C VAL A 364 -8.02 -4.72 8.79
N ASP A 365 -8.69 -5.50 9.62
CA ASP A 365 -8.17 -5.83 10.92
C ASP A 365 -7.30 -7.08 10.82
N LEU A 366 -6.22 -7.11 11.59
CA LEU A 366 -5.24 -8.20 11.56
C LEU A 366 -5.24 -8.94 12.89
N HIS A 367 -5.17 -10.26 12.82
CA HIS A 367 -4.90 -11.12 13.97
C HIS A 367 -3.45 -11.56 13.95
N ILE A 368 -2.76 -11.45 15.10
CA ILE A 368 -1.35 -11.77 15.21
C ILE A 368 -1.18 -12.98 16.13
N ASP A 369 -0.62 -14.06 15.60
CA ASP A 369 -0.11 -15.16 16.40
C ASP A 369 1.27 -14.77 16.94
N LEU A 370 1.39 -14.76 18.27
CA LEU A 370 2.64 -14.40 18.93
C LEU A 370 3.75 -15.43 18.60
N PRO A 371 5.02 -14.97 18.51
CA PRO A 371 6.16 -15.85 18.34
C PRO A 371 6.25 -16.92 19.44
N THR A 372 6.84 -18.07 19.11
CA THR A 372 6.99 -19.17 20.08
C THR A 372 8.10 -18.93 21.10
N GLU A 373 9.11 -18.16 20.72
CA GLU A 373 10.21 -17.71 21.55
C GLU A 373 9.85 -16.37 22.23
N PRO A 374 9.95 -16.26 23.57
CA PRO A 374 9.49 -15.09 24.31
C PRO A 374 10.34 -13.83 24.09
N PHE A 375 11.44 -13.95 23.35
CA PHE A 375 12.38 -12.86 23.11
C PHE A 375 11.92 -11.90 22.01
N PHE A 376 11.05 -12.34 21.11
CA PHE A 376 10.43 -11.52 20.09
C PHE A 376 9.01 -11.15 20.53
N CYS A 377 8.78 -9.88 20.84
CA CYS A 377 7.49 -9.41 21.32
C CYS A 377 6.95 -8.29 20.42
N PRO A 378 5.84 -8.50 19.69
CA PRO A 378 5.13 -7.43 19.02
C PRO A 378 4.44 -6.54 20.07
N MET A 379 4.65 -5.23 20.02
CA MET A 379 4.23 -4.32 21.10
C MET A 379 3.00 -3.46 20.78
N GLU A 380 2.79 -3.12 19.51
CA GLU A 380 1.73 -2.20 19.10
C GLU A 380 1.46 -2.41 17.60
N TYR A 381 0.20 -2.28 17.20
CA TYR A 381 -0.22 -2.18 15.81
C TYR A 381 -1.55 -1.42 15.74
N ASP A 382 -1.76 -0.71 14.64
CA ASP A 382 -3.03 0.00 14.39
C ASP A 382 -4.17 -1.01 14.19
N THR A 383 -5.36 -0.71 14.67
CA THR A 383 -6.54 -1.52 14.34
C THR A 383 -7.22 -0.94 13.11
N TYR A 384 -7.55 -1.81 12.14
CA TYR A 384 -8.31 -1.46 10.94
C TYR A 384 -7.68 -0.37 10.04
N ALA A 385 -6.64 -0.73 9.28
CA ALA A 385 -5.87 0.18 8.42
C ALA A 385 -5.50 -0.43 7.04
N PHE A 386 -5.16 0.44 6.07
CA PHE A 386 -4.56 0.04 4.79
C PHE A 386 -3.08 -0.34 4.92
N GLN A 387 -2.41 0.21 5.92
CA GLN A 387 -1.04 -0.12 6.31
C GLN A 387 -1.03 -0.29 7.82
N HIS A 388 -0.48 -1.39 8.30
CA HIS A 388 -0.27 -1.65 9.72
C HIS A 388 1.21 -1.60 10.05
N ASP A 389 1.59 -0.81 11.04
CA ASP A 389 2.95 -0.76 11.54
C ASP A 389 3.06 -1.64 12.79
N ILE A 390 3.81 -2.74 12.69
CA ILE A 390 4.01 -3.69 13.79
C ILE A 390 5.41 -3.50 14.33
N PHE A 391 5.50 -3.04 15.58
CA PHE A 391 6.78 -2.88 16.27
C PHE A 391 7.20 -4.17 16.96
N VAL A 392 8.32 -4.74 16.55
CA VAL A 392 8.87 -5.97 17.14
C VAL A 392 10.08 -5.62 18.00
N SER A 393 10.01 -5.97 19.28
CA SER A 393 11.11 -5.79 20.23
C SER A 393 11.82 -7.12 20.47
N LEU A 394 13.15 -7.07 20.46
CA LEU A 394 14.05 -8.17 20.82
C LEU A 394 14.70 -7.87 22.18
N THR A 395 14.48 -8.77 23.15
CA THR A 395 15.15 -8.74 24.45
C THR A 395 15.64 -10.14 24.79
N THR A 396 16.93 -10.31 25.10
CA THR A 396 17.48 -11.63 25.43
C THR A 396 18.33 -11.61 26.70
N THR A 397 18.32 -12.74 27.40
CA THR A 397 19.20 -13.04 28.54
C THR A 397 20.31 -14.04 28.21
N ASP A 398 20.29 -14.60 26.99
CA ASP A 398 21.24 -15.60 26.52
C ASP A 398 21.92 -15.19 25.21
N THR A 399 23.13 -15.72 24.99
CA THR A 399 23.91 -15.52 23.75
C THR A 399 23.70 -16.66 22.76
N GLY A 400 23.75 -16.36 21.46
CA GLY A 400 23.60 -17.35 20.40
C GLY A 400 22.81 -16.83 19.22
N PHE A 401 22.51 -17.73 18.28
CA PHE A 401 21.61 -17.44 17.16
C PHE A 401 20.19 -17.82 17.55
N PHE A 402 19.26 -16.90 17.33
CA PHE A 402 17.83 -17.09 17.57
C PHE A 402 17.08 -16.91 16.26
N GLU A 403 16.16 -17.83 15.98
CA GLU A 403 15.25 -17.78 14.84
C GLU A 403 13.83 -18.09 15.32
N ASP A 404 12.86 -17.32 14.85
CA ASP A 404 11.43 -17.57 15.07
C ASP A 404 10.61 -16.99 13.90
N SER A 405 9.29 -16.97 14.02
CA SER A 405 8.40 -16.35 13.04
C SER A 405 7.23 -15.63 13.69
N LEU A 406 6.87 -14.48 13.13
CA LEU A 406 5.60 -13.79 13.39
C LEU A 406 4.58 -14.23 12.34
N ARG A 407 3.40 -14.71 12.75
CA ARG A 407 2.33 -15.07 11.81
C ARG A 407 1.17 -14.09 11.95
N ILE A 408 0.70 -13.60 10.81
CA ILE A 408 -0.32 -12.58 10.70
C ILE A 408 -1.45 -13.14 9.85
N TYR A 409 -2.65 -13.11 10.39
CA TYR A 409 -3.86 -13.54 9.72
C TYR A 409 -4.71 -12.34 9.34
N ASN A 410 -5.10 -12.31 8.07
CA ASN A 410 -6.06 -11.37 7.53
C ASN A 410 -7.40 -12.08 7.39
N GLU A 411 -8.37 -11.69 8.21
CA GLU A 411 -9.69 -12.33 8.25
C GLU A 411 -10.46 -12.13 6.94
N TYR A 412 -10.32 -10.95 6.33
CA TYR A 412 -11.08 -10.59 5.15
C TYR A 412 -10.66 -11.41 3.92
N TYR A 413 -9.34 -11.54 3.69
CA TYR A 413 -8.83 -12.37 2.59
C TYR A 413 -8.77 -13.86 2.96
N ASN A 414 -8.89 -14.19 4.25
CA ASN A 414 -8.61 -15.51 4.81
C ASN A 414 -7.20 -15.98 4.38
N LEU A 415 -6.21 -15.14 4.67
CA LEU A 415 -4.81 -15.33 4.28
C LEU A 415 -3.88 -15.22 5.47
N TRP A 416 -2.87 -16.09 5.49
CA TRP A 416 -1.78 -16.05 6.46
C TRP A 416 -0.49 -15.53 5.81
N THR A 417 0.18 -14.60 6.50
CA THR A 417 1.51 -14.12 6.17
C THR A 417 2.46 -14.50 7.31
N THR A 418 3.59 -15.13 7.00
CA THR A 418 4.59 -15.56 7.98
C THR A 418 5.87 -14.79 7.75
N ILE A 419 6.35 -14.09 8.76
CA ILE A 419 7.55 -13.23 8.70
C ILE A 419 8.63 -13.85 9.57
N PRO A 420 9.76 -14.29 8.98
CA PRO A 420 10.90 -14.81 9.73
C PRO A 420 11.55 -13.72 10.58
N LEU A 421 11.92 -14.07 11.82
CA LEU A 421 12.64 -13.24 12.77
C LEU A 421 14.00 -13.86 13.07
N ARG A 422 15.07 -13.07 13.02
CA ARG A 422 16.44 -13.55 13.26
C ARG A 422 17.27 -12.58 14.09
N ALA A 423 18.16 -13.12 14.92
CA ALA A 423 19.15 -12.33 15.64
C ALA A 423 20.36 -13.17 16.06
N HIS A 424 21.53 -12.53 16.17
CA HIS A 424 22.71 -13.07 16.80
C HIS A 424 23.07 -12.25 18.04
N ILE A 425 23.00 -12.88 19.21
CA ILE A 425 23.31 -12.23 20.48
C ILE A 425 24.73 -12.56 20.92
N TYR A 426 25.52 -11.53 21.20
CA TYR A 426 26.90 -11.67 21.64
C TYR A 426 27.17 -10.96 22.98
N THR A 427 28.15 -11.43 23.73
CA THR A 427 28.64 -10.71 24.90
C THR A 427 29.52 -9.53 24.45
N PRO A 428 29.18 -8.28 24.81
CA PRO A 428 30.04 -7.16 24.48
C PRO A 428 31.40 -7.32 25.15
N SER A 429 32.47 -7.26 24.37
CA SER A 429 33.83 -7.25 24.92
C SER A 429 34.04 -5.97 25.73
N PRO A 430 34.58 -6.03 26.97
CA PRO A 430 34.87 -4.81 27.71
C PRO A 430 35.90 -3.98 26.94
N ALA A 431 35.48 -2.80 26.49
CA ALA A 431 36.37 -1.84 25.84
C ALA A 431 37.53 -1.52 26.78
N SER A 432 38.76 -1.78 26.33
CA SER A 432 39.96 -1.37 27.05
C SER A 432 40.04 0.15 27.05
N SER A 433 39.75 0.77 28.19
CA SER A 433 39.88 2.22 28.35
C SER A 433 41.35 2.62 28.35
N PHE A 434 41.84 3.18 27.24
CA PHE A 434 43.13 3.86 27.23
C PHE A 434 43.03 5.17 28.01
N ILE A 435 43.56 5.20 29.23
CA ILE A 435 43.71 6.45 29.99
C ILE A 435 44.80 7.29 29.29
N LEU A 436 44.39 8.36 28.60
CA LEU A 436 45.34 9.30 27.99
C LEU A 436 46.08 10.08 29.10
N PRO A 437 47.42 10.23 29.00
CA PRO A 437 48.15 11.07 29.93
C PRO A 437 47.67 12.52 29.82
N PRO A 438 47.64 13.28 30.94
CA PRO A 438 47.18 14.65 30.97
C PRO A 438 47.99 15.55 30.02
N SER A 439 47.33 16.40 29.24
CA SER A 439 47.96 17.17 28.15
C SER A 439 48.68 18.46 28.58
N SER A 440 48.68 18.82 29.86
CA SER A 440 49.25 20.08 30.35
C SER A 440 49.97 19.95 31.69
N TYR A 441 50.92 20.85 31.92
CA TYR A 441 51.57 21.02 33.21
C TYR A 441 50.63 21.68 34.21
N ASN A 442 50.63 21.20 35.45
CA ASN A 442 49.90 21.84 36.55
C ASN A 442 50.69 21.73 37.85
N LEU A 443 50.61 22.75 38.70
CA LEU A 443 51.03 22.73 40.09
C LEU A 443 49.88 23.26 40.93
N SER A 444 49.48 22.51 41.96
CA SER A 444 48.47 22.91 42.94
C SER A 444 48.86 22.42 44.34
N ALA A 445 48.20 22.97 45.36
CA ALA A 445 48.41 22.58 46.74
C ALA A 445 47.06 22.48 47.44
N PHE A 446 46.83 21.39 48.17
CA PHE A 446 45.61 21.16 48.92
C PHE A 446 45.90 20.50 50.28
N PRO A 447 45.31 21.00 51.39
CA PRO A 447 44.59 22.27 51.48
C PRO A 447 45.53 23.48 51.30
N ASN A 448 45.00 24.65 50.95
CA ASN A 448 45.73 25.91 50.93
C ASN A 448 44.73 27.08 51.11
N PRO A 449 44.68 27.75 52.29
CA PRO A 449 45.60 27.65 53.42
C PRO A 449 45.67 26.28 54.08
N PHE A 450 46.83 25.92 54.65
CA PHE A 450 47.05 24.65 55.33
C PHE A 450 47.51 24.83 56.78
N ASN A 451 47.20 23.86 57.64
CA ASN A 451 47.75 23.74 58.98
C ASN A 451 48.69 22.54 59.02
N ALA A 452 49.95 22.77 59.43
CA ALA A 452 51.05 21.80 59.53
C ALA A 452 51.48 21.12 58.21
N THR A 453 50.56 20.53 57.43
CA THR A 453 50.87 19.77 56.21
C THR A 453 49.96 20.12 55.03
N ALA A 454 50.53 20.23 53.82
CA ALA A 454 49.79 20.35 52.56
C ALA A 454 50.24 19.26 51.58
N LYS A 455 49.35 18.83 50.68
CA LYS A 455 49.70 17.97 49.55
C LYS A 455 49.92 18.83 48.32
N ILE A 456 51.14 18.83 47.79
CA ILE A 456 51.48 19.47 46.53
C ILE A 456 51.21 18.47 45.42
N GLN A 457 50.26 18.79 44.55
CA GLN A 457 49.91 17.97 43.39
C GLN A 457 50.50 18.62 42.14
N PHE A 458 51.06 17.80 41.26
CA PHE A 458 51.60 18.29 40.01
C PHE A 458 51.36 17.31 38.87
N THR A 459 51.29 17.83 37.65
CA THR A 459 50.97 17.07 36.45
C THR A 459 52.03 17.28 35.40
N LEU A 460 52.49 16.20 34.76
CA LEU A 460 53.46 16.23 33.67
C LEU A 460 52.85 15.63 32.39
N PRO A 461 52.90 16.33 31.24
CA PRO A 461 52.40 15.81 29.98
C PRO A 461 53.32 14.78 29.32
N ARG A 462 54.58 14.70 29.74
CA ARG A 462 55.57 13.72 29.29
C ARG A 462 56.59 13.45 30.39
N GLU A 463 57.37 12.38 30.25
CA GLU A 463 58.41 12.00 31.22
C GLU A 463 59.54 13.03 31.27
N GLU A 464 59.72 13.71 32.41
CA GLU A 464 60.74 14.75 32.60
C GLU A 464 61.23 14.82 34.04
N ASN A 465 62.36 15.51 34.25
CA ASN A 465 62.85 15.87 35.58
C ASN A 465 62.04 17.04 36.13
N ALA A 466 61.35 16.82 37.25
CA ALA A 466 60.59 17.86 37.94
C ALA A 466 61.31 18.27 39.22
N VAL A 467 61.45 19.58 39.41
CA VAL A 467 62.01 20.19 40.62
C VAL A 467 60.93 21.03 41.28
N ILE A 468 60.55 20.69 42.52
CA ILE A 468 59.57 21.44 43.31
C ILE A 468 60.24 21.96 44.56
N GLU A 469 60.23 23.27 44.72
CA GLU A 469 60.92 23.99 45.79
C GLU A 469 59.98 24.97 46.48
N VAL A 470 60.15 25.17 47.79
CA VAL A 470 59.39 26.13 48.58
C VAL A 470 60.33 27.23 49.06
N PHE A 471 59.92 28.48 48.86
CA PHE A 471 60.64 29.70 49.26
C PHE A 471 59.82 30.51 50.27
N ASN A 472 60.49 31.28 51.13
CA ASN A 472 59.83 32.29 51.95
C ASN A 472 59.64 33.61 51.15
N ILE A 473 58.98 34.60 51.76
CA ILE A 473 58.69 35.88 51.08
C ILE A 473 59.94 36.71 50.75
N GLN A 474 61.05 36.48 51.43
CA GLN A 474 62.35 37.07 51.12
C GLN A 474 63.09 36.34 49.98
N GLY A 475 62.49 35.31 49.37
CA GLY A 475 63.08 34.53 48.30
C GLY A 475 64.13 33.50 48.75
N ARG A 476 64.26 33.25 50.06
CA ARG A 476 65.16 32.22 50.59
C ARG A 476 64.51 30.84 50.43
N LEU A 477 65.27 29.89 49.89
CA LEU A 477 64.87 28.49 49.79
C LEU A 477 64.65 27.90 51.18
N VAL A 478 63.46 27.34 51.40
CA VAL A 478 63.03 26.72 52.66
C VAL A 478 63.17 25.21 52.57
N SER A 479 62.74 24.61 51.45
CA SER A 479 62.84 23.16 51.24
C SER A 479 62.73 22.81 49.76
N THR A 480 63.42 21.75 49.34
CA THR A 480 63.24 21.10 48.04
C THR A 480 62.42 19.84 48.26
N LEU A 481 61.20 19.80 47.73
CA LEU A 481 60.24 18.70 47.90
C LEU A 481 60.42 17.60 46.87
N VAL A 482 60.79 17.99 45.65
CA VAL A 482 60.99 17.08 44.53
C VAL A 482 62.20 17.54 43.75
N ASN A 483 63.06 16.61 43.35
CA ASN A 483 64.12 16.80 42.36
C ASN A 483 64.44 15.43 41.75
N ASN A 484 63.54 14.92 40.91
CA ASN A 484 63.68 13.61 40.30
C ASN A 484 62.90 13.51 38.98
N ARG A 485 63.18 12.47 38.20
CA ARG A 485 62.50 12.15 36.94
C ARG A 485 61.20 11.40 37.20
N PHE A 486 60.09 11.89 36.64
CA PHE A 486 58.75 11.32 36.79
C PHE A 486 58.15 10.97 35.43
N PRO A 487 57.37 9.88 35.32
CA PRO A 487 56.63 9.55 34.11
C PRO A 487 55.51 10.57 33.84
N ALA A 488 54.96 10.57 32.63
CA ALA A 488 53.78 11.36 32.29
C ALA A 488 52.61 10.98 33.21
N GLY A 489 51.88 11.96 33.76
CA GLY A 489 50.78 11.69 34.69
C GLY A 489 50.66 12.71 35.81
N ALA A 490 49.70 12.45 36.70
CA ALA A 490 49.49 13.21 37.92
C ALA A 490 50.29 12.60 39.08
N HIS A 491 50.97 13.44 39.83
CA HIS A 491 51.86 13.09 40.94
C HIS A 491 51.55 13.95 42.15
N SER A 492 52.01 13.51 43.32
CA SER A 492 51.83 14.29 44.54
C SER A 492 52.91 14.05 45.58
N VAL A 493 53.29 15.11 46.29
CA VAL A 493 54.25 15.09 47.40
C VAL A 493 53.66 15.80 48.61
N SER A 494 54.00 15.36 49.82
CA SER A 494 53.58 16.03 51.05
C SER A 494 54.60 17.11 51.43
N PHE A 495 54.12 18.29 51.80
CA PHE A 495 54.90 19.38 52.37
C PHE A 495 54.55 19.54 53.85
N ASN A 496 55.56 19.41 54.72
CA ASN A 496 55.42 19.61 56.16
C ASN A 496 56.02 20.96 56.57
N GLY A 497 55.17 21.88 57.02
CA GLY A 497 55.49 23.21 57.48
C GLY A 497 55.43 23.39 59.01
N SER A 498 55.33 22.32 59.81
CA SER A 498 55.18 22.42 61.28
C SER A 498 56.28 23.26 61.96
N ASN A 499 57.51 23.19 61.43
CA ASN A 499 58.67 23.92 61.94
C ASN A 499 58.83 25.34 61.34
N LEU A 500 57.88 25.79 60.53
CA LEU A 500 57.88 27.10 59.89
C LEU A 500 56.93 28.06 60.62
N SER A 501 57.15 29.37 60.50
CA SER A 501 56.24 30.39 61.02
C SER A 501 55.00 30.53 60.13
N SER A 502 53.85 30.86 60.71
CA SER A 502 52.64 31.22 59.92
C SER A 502 52.96 32.35 58.95
N GLY A 503 52.47 32.26 57.73
CA GLY A 503 52.79 33.23 56.69
C GLY A 503 52.66 32.70 55.27
N ILE A 504 53.11 33.52 54.32
CA ILE A 504 53.06 33.22 52.89
C ILE A 504 54.39 32.61 52.45
N TYR A 505 54.30 31.49 51.73
CA TYR A 505 55.41 30.81 51.06
C TYR A 505 55.13 30.71 49.56
N LEU A 506 56.17 30.55 48.75
CA LEU A 506 56.06 30.36 47.31
C LEU A 506 56.57 28.96 46.94
N CYS A 507 55.69 28.12 46.41
CA CYS A 507 56.03 26.83 45.83
C CYS A 507 56.29 27.00 44.34
N ARG A 508 57.48 26.63 43.87
CA ARG A 508 57.87 26.69 42.47
C ARG A 508 58.07 25.29 41.93
N MET A 509 57.49 25.01 40.78
CA MET A 509 57.79 23.83 39.97
C MET A 509 58.57 24.25 38.73
N GLN A 510 59.66 23.55 38.45
CA GLN A 510 60.39 23.57 37.20
C GLN A 510 60.34 22.16 36.57
N ALA A 511 59.88 22.05 35.33
CA ALA A 511 59.96 20.82 34.54
C ALA A 511 60.36 21.20 33.10
N GLY A 512 61.57 20.82 32.68
CA GLY A 512 62.12 21.27 31.41
C GLY A 512 62.19 22.80 31.33
N SER A 513 61.54 23.39 30.31
CA SER A 513 61.40 24.84 30.15
C SER A 513 60.17 25.44 30.88
N PHE A 514 59.30 24.62 31.46
CA PHE A 514 58.11 25.07 32.16
C PHE A 514 58.43 25.46 33.59
N LEU A 515 58.01 26.67 33.99
CA LEU A 515 58.13 27.19 35.35
C LEU A 515 56.73 27.66 35.82
N GLN A 516 56.28 27.16 36.96
CA GLN A 516 55.03 27.60 37.59
C GLN A 516 55.23 27.85 39.08
N ASN A 517 54.71 28.99 39.54
CA ASN A 517 54.72 29.35 40.96
C ASN A 517 53.31 29.27 41.55
N ARG A 518 53.20 28.81 42.80
CA ARG A 518 51.97 28.76 43.59
C ARG A 518 52.22 29.31 44.98
N LYS A 519 51.39 30.27 45.37
CA LYS A 519 51.36 30.82 46.71
C LYS A 519 50.82 29.77 47.69
N LEU A 520 51.54 29.50 48.76
CA LEU A 520 51.10 28.68 49.90
C LEU A 520 50.86 29.59 51.11
N ILE A 521 49.80 29.32 51.87
CA ILE A 521 49.46 30.05 53.10
C ILE A 521 49.48 29.05 54.24
N LEU A 522 50.45 29.18 55.15
CA LEU A 522 50.54 28.37 56.37
C LEU A 522 49.83 29.10 57.51
N LEU A 523 48.83 28.46 58.09
CA LEU A 523 48.14 28.89 59.32
C LEU A 523 48.64 28.01 60.48
N LYS A 524 48.91 28.62 61.64
CA LYS A 524 49.06 27.92 62.91
C LYS A 524 47.90 28.26 63.81
#